data_AF-A0A6G1KWZ8-F1
#
_entry.id   AF-A0A6G1KWZ8-F1
#
_cell.length_a   1.000
_cell.length_b   1.000
_cell.length_c   1.000
_cell.angle_alpha   90.00
_cell.angle_beta   90.00
_cell.angle_gamma   90.00
#
_symmetry.space_group_name_H-M   'P 1'
#
loop_
_entity.id
_entity.type
_entity.pdbx_description
1 polymer ?
#
loop_
_entity_poly.entity_id
_entity_poly.type
_entity_poly.pdbx_seq_one_letter_code
_entity_poly.pdbx_strand_id
1 'polypeptide(L)'
;HNPEFLREVWILYAIGLLVLGLRFAVRIRSVGLKGWQGDDYMAIIVIFCYTADAVTVTETYLKGSNVDFTANQLATFSHEEKQHIVFGSKMELVAWYTYTSLVWSLKACVLFFLNRLTFGLPVHNYVKALAVLRILSYTAVILTITCSCYPIQLNWAVSPHPPRQCTLRAQNMYVTTNLNVLTDGAMLAVPVPLL
;
A
#
# COMPACT_ATOMS: atom_id res chain seq x y z
N HIS A 1 8.51 10.91 -19.89
CA HIS A 1 7.22 10.60 -19.26
C HIS A 1 6.22 10.13 -20.32
N ASN A 2 5.78 8.87 -20.25
CA ASN A 2 4.66 8.34 -21.04
C ASN A 2 3.30 8.78 -20.45
N PRO A 3 2.52 9.65 -21.12
CA PRO A 3 1.25 10.19 -20.60
C PRO A 3 0.19 9.11 -20.35
N GLU A 4 0.34 7.93 -20.95
CA GLU A 4 -0.60 6.82 -20.79
C GLU A 4 -0.59 6.24 -19.37
N PHE A 5 0.57 6.26 -18.70
CA PHE A 5 0.72 5.72 -17.35
C PHE A 5 -0.14 6.48 -16.32
N LEU A 6 -0.04 7.81 -16.31
CA LEU A 6 -0.86 8.62 -15.39
C LEU A 6 -2.36 8.47 -15.69
N ARG A 7 -2.72 8.42 -16.98
CA ARG A 7 -4.11 8.21 -17.39
C ARG A 7 -4.64 6.88 -16.84
N GLU A 8 -3.87 5.81 -16.92
CA GLU A 8 -4.23 4.51 -16.37
C GLU A 8 -4.41 4.57 -14.84
N VAL A 9 -3.46 5.16 -14.11
CA VAL A 9 -3.52 5.32 -12.64
C VAL A 9 -4.80 6.05 -12.21
N TRP A 10 -5.11 7.18 -12.83
CA TRP A 10 -6.27 7.99 -12.47
C TRP A 10 -7.60 7.35 -12.88
N ILE A 11 -7.65 6.62 -14.01
CA ILE A 11 -8.84 5.85 -14.40
C ILE A 11 -9.10 4.72 -13.40
N LEU A 12 -8.08 3.94 -13.05
CA LEU A 12 -8.20 2.86 -12.07
C LEU A 12 -8.62 3.41 -10.70
N TYR A 13 -8.04 4.53 -10.28
CA TYR A 13 -8.44 5.23 -9.06
C TYR A 13 -9.90 5.64 -9.07
N ALA A 14 -10.38 6.26 -10.15
CA ALA A 14 -11.78 6.64 -10.29
C ALA A 14 -12.74 5.44 -10.24
N ILE A 15 -12.39 4.34 -10.92
CA ILE A 15 -13.16 3.10 -10.87
C ILE A 15 -13.18 2.52 -9.45
N GLY A 16 -12.03 2.46 -8.78
CA GLY A 16 -11.95 1.92 -7.41
C GLY A 16 -12.72 2.77 -6.40
N LEU A 17 -12.66 4.10 -6.49
CA LEU A 17 -13.48 4.99 -5.68
C LEU A 17 -14.98 4.79 -5.94
N LEU A 18 -15.38 4.61 -7.19
CA LEU A 18 -16.78 4.33 -7.53
C LEU A 18 -17.24 3.01 -6.90
N VAL A 19 -16.44 1.96 -6.96
CA VAL A 19 -16.74 0.66 -6.33
C VAL A 19 -16.85 0.81 -4.79
N LEU A 20 -15.92 1.53 -4.15
CA LEU A 20 -15.97 1.79 -2.71
C LEU A 20 -17.18 2.66 -2.33
N GLY A 21 -17.51 3.67 -3.14
CA GLY A 21 -18.69 4.52 -2.95
C GLY A 21 -20.00 3.73 -3.05
N LEU A 22 -20.12 2.86 -4.07
CA LEU A 22 -21.25 1.94 -4.21
C LEU A 22 -21.37 0.99 -3.01
N ARG A 23 -20.24 0.45 -2.53
CA ARG A 23 -20.19 -0.37 -1.31
C ARG A 23 -20.76 0.38 -0.11
N PHE A 24 -20.34 1.62 0.13
CA PHE A 24 -20.88 2.43 1.24
C PHE A 24 -22.38 2.73 1.06
N ALA A 25 -22.81 3.07 -0.16
CA ALA A 25 -24.23 3.31 -0.44
C ALA A 25 -25.10 2.08 -0.14
N VAL A 26 -24.66 0.90 -0.59
CA VAL A 26 -25.33 -0.38 -0.29
C VAL A 26 -25.35 -0.64 1.21
N ARG A 27 -24.24 -0.45 1.93
CA ARG A 27 -24.18 -0.69 3.37
C ARG A 27 -25.06 0.24 4.17
N ILE A 28 -25.02 1.54 3.89
CA ILE A 28 -25.89 2.52 4.55
C ILE A 28 -27.36 2.16 4.32
N ARG A 29 -27.73 1.69 3.12
CA ARG A 29 -29.10 1.23 2.83
C ARG A 29 -29.48 -0.07 3.55
N SER A 30 -28.56 -1.03 3.67
CA SER A 30 -28.84 -2.35 4.25
C SER A 30 -28.84 -2.39 5.78
N VAL A 31 -27.91 -1.70 6.44
CA VAL A 31 -27.72 -1.77 7.91
C VAL A 31 -27.90 -0.43 8.62
N GLY A 32 -28.06 0.67 7.87
CA GLY A 32 -28.14 2.02 8.43
C GLY A 32 -26.80 2.53 8.96
N LEU A 33 -26.76 3.82 9.34
CA LEU A 33 -25.55 4.47 9.85
C LEU A 33 -25.09 3.97 11.22
N LYS A 34 -25.98 3.35 12.01
CA LYS A 34 -25.67 2.79 13.33
C LYS A 34 -25.18 1.33 13.27
N GLY A 35 -25.29 0.67 12.11
CA GLY A 35 -24.95 -0.74 11.94
C GLY A 35 -23.55 -1.00 11.40
N TRP A 36 -22.67 0.01 11.44
CA TRP A 36 -21.33 -0.07 10.86
C TRP A 36 -20.45 -1.11 11.55
N GLN A 37 -19.74 -1.87 10.73
CA GLN A 37 -18.88 -2.98 11.15
C GLN A 37 -17.40 -2.65 10.92
N GLY A 38 -16.51 -3.50 11.41
CA GLY A 38 -15.06 -3.30 11.30
C GLY A 38 -14.56 -3.11 9.85
N ASP A 39 -15.21 -3.76 8.88
CA ASP A 39 -14.88 -3.61 7.46
C ASP A 39 -15.29 -2.26 6.87
N ASP A 40 -16.27 -1.56 7.46
CA ASP A 40 -16.66 -0.21 7.01
C ASP A 40 -15.59 0.82 7.41
N TYR A 41 -15.06 0.72 8.63
CA TYR A 41 -13.95 1.56 9.09
C TYR A 41 -12.66 1.29 8.29
N MET A 42 -12.36 0.02 8.00
CA MET A 42 -11.22 -0.33 7.16
C MET A 42 -11.38 0.18 5.74
N ALA A 43 -12.60 0.20 5.19
CA ALA A 43 -12.87 0.77 3.87
C ALA A 43 -12.64 2.29 3.81
N ILE A 44 -12.83 3.03 4.91
CA ILE A 44 -12.43 4.45 4.98
C ILE A 44 -10.91 4.58 4.87
N ILE A 45 -10.17 3.73 5.61
CA ILE A 45 -8.70 3.72 5.56
C ILE A 45 -8.23 3.40 4.14
N VAL A 46 -8.88 2.45 3.46
CA VAL A 46 -8.63 2.14 2.04
C VAL A 46 -8.79 3.38 1.16
N ILE A 47 -9.88 4.15 1.29
CA ILE A 47 -10.07 5.37 0.49
C ILE A 47 -8.95 6.37 0.74
N PHE A 48 -8.59 6.62 2.00
CA PHE A 48 -7.55 7.55 2.36
C PHE A 48 -6.19 7.11 1.80
N CYS A 49 -5.79 5.87 2.05
CA CYS A 49 -4.54 5.31 1.57
C CYS A 49 -4.49 5.25 0.05
N TYR A 50 -5.59 4.90 -0.63
CA TYR A 50 -5.63 4.84 -2.08
C TYR A 50 -5.49 6.22 -2.74
N THR A 51 -6.13 7.23 -2.14
CA THR A 51 -6.01 8.62 -2.60
C THR A 51 -4.59 9.14 -2.39
N ALA A 52 -4.03 8.89 -1.19
CA ALA A 52 -2.67 9.29 -0.88
C ALA A 52 -1.66 8.60 -1.81
N ASP A 53 -1.86 7.32 -2.13
CA ASP A 53 -1.02 6.56 -3.05
C ASP A 53 -1.10 7.09 -4.48
N ALA A 54 -2.30 7.36 -5.00
CA ALA A 54 -2.46 7.94 -6.35
C ALA A 54 -1.77 9.31 -6.48
N VAL A 55 -1.86 10.14 -5.44
CA VAL A 55 -1.20 11.46 -5.40
C VAL A 55 0.32 11.31 -5.31
N THR A 56 0.84 10.49 -4.39
CA THR A 56 2.28 10.33 -4.20
C THR A 56 2.96 9.70 -5.41
N VAL A 57 2.31 8.73 -6.07
CA VAL A 57 2.77 8.14 -7.33
C VAL A 57 2.79 9.20 -8.44
N THR A 58 1.75 10.05 -8.53
CA THR A 58 1.71 11.13 -9.53
C THR A 58 2.85 12.13 -9.30
N GLU A 59 3.08 12.55 -8.06
CA GLU A 59 4.17 13.48 -7.72
C GLU A 59 5.55 12.88 -7.98
N THR A 60 5.75 11.61 -7.62
CA THR A 60 6.99 10.87 -7.88
C THR A 60 7.22 10.76 -9.39
N TYR A 61 6.18 10.44 -10.15
CA TYR A 61 6.24 10.34 -11.59
C TYR A 61 6.58 11.68 -12.25
N LEU A 62 6.03 12.80 -11.77
CA LEU A 62 6.29 14.11 -12.39
C LEU A 62 7.67 14.68 -12.05
N LYS A 63 8.17 14.43 -10.84
CA LYS A 63 9.43 15.03 -10.34
C LYS A 63 10.64 14.10 -10.41
N GLY A 64 10.41 12.80 -10.58
CA GLY A 64 11.42 11.75 -10.48
C GLY A 64 11.88 11.51 -9.04
N SER A 65 12.54 10.39 -8.81
CA SER A 65 13.18 10.08 -7.53
C SER A 65 14.67 9.77 -7.68
N ASN A 66 15.37 9.57 -6.57
CA ASN A 66 16.80 9.30 -6.56
C ASN A 66 17.20 7.97 -7.20
N VAL A 67 16.24 7.05 -7.44
CA VAL A 67 16.48 5.79 -8.15
C VAL A 67 16.59 5.99 -9.66
N ASP A 68 15.97 7.04 -10.20
CA ASP A 68 15.87 7.29 -11.63
C ASP A 68 17.17 7.85 -12.24
N PHE A 69 18.07 8.37 -11.39
CA PHE A 69 19.26 9.11 -11.82
C PHE A 69 20.55 8.51 -11.27
N THR A 70 21.56 8.42 -12.13
CA THR A 70 22.92 8.04 -11.74
C THR A 70 23.65 9.18 -11.04
N ALA A 71 24.68 8.86 -10.25
CA ALA A 71 25.52 9.85 -9.58
C ALA A 71 26.11 10.90 -10.55
N ASN A 72 26.47 10.50 -11.77
CA ASN A 72 27.01 11.40 -12.79
C ASN A 72 25.95 12.37 -13.32
N GLN A 73 24.71 11.91 -13.54
CA GLN A 73 23.60 12.79 -13.95
C GLN A 73 23.28 13.79 -12.85
N LEU A 74 23.17 13.32 -11.60
CA LEU A 74 22.90 14.18 -10.44
C LEU A 74 24.01 15.23 -10.23
N ALA A 75 25.27 14.94 -10.58
CA ALA A 75 26.34 15.92 -10.49
C ALA A 75 26.13 17.13 -11.43
N THR A 76 25.50 16.92 -12.60
CA THR A 76 25.22 17.97 -13.59
C THR A 76 24.00 18.84 -13.27
N PHE A 77 23.13 18.37 -12.39
CA PHE A 77 21.87 19.06 -12.09
C PHE A 77 22.08 20.29 -11.20
N SER A 78 21.28 21.32 -11.47
CA SER A 78 21.15 22.53 -10.66
C SER A 78 20.65 22.22 -9.25
N HIS A 79 20.74 23.21 -8.35
CA HIS A 79 20.25 23.06 -6.98
C HIS A 79 18.73 22.84 -6.94
N GLU A 80 17.97 23.53 -7.81
CA GLU A 80 16.51 23.42 -7.89
C GLU A 80 16.06 22.04 -8.37
N GLU A 81 16.68 21.51 -9.43
CA GLU A 81 16.41 20.15 -9.93
C GLU A 81 16.66 19.09 -8.84
N LYS A 82 17.75 19.24 -8.08
CA LYS A 82 18.04 18.35 -6.95
C LYS A 82 16.96 18.42 -5.88
N GLN A 83 16.41 19.60 -5.58
CA GLN A 83 15.32 19.73 -4.61
C GLN A 83 14.03 19.05 -5.08
N HIS A 84 13.72 19.12 -6.39
CA HIS A 84 12.59 18.37 -6.96
C HIS A 84 12.75 16.86 -6.78
N ILE A 85 13.95 16.33 -7.02
CA ILE A 85 14.24 14.90 -6.84
C ILE A 85 14.19 14.49 -5.38
N VAL A 86 14.68 15.33 -4.46
CA VAL A 86 14.52 15.10 -3.01
C VAL A 86 13.05 14.99 -2.64
N PHE A 87 12.20 15.88 -3.17
CA PHE A 87 10.77 15.84 -2.91
C PHE A 87 10.12 14.58 -3.50
N GLY A 88 10.41 14.23 -4.76
CA GLY A 88 9.89 13.02 -5.38
C GLY A 88 10.34 11.75 -4.64
N SER A 89 11.58 11.69 -4.15
CA SER A 89 12.08 10.57 -3.34
C SER A 89 11.38 10.44 -1.97
N LYS A 90 10.94 11.56 -1.39
CA LYS A 90 10.08 11.56 -0.20
C LYS A 90 8.69 11.07 -0.53
N MET A 91 8.09 11.53 -1.62
CA MET A 91 6.78 11.06 -2.08
C MET A 91 6.80 9.56 -2.37
N GLU A 92 7.86 9.05 -2.98
CA GLU A 92 8.04 7.62 -3.21
C GLU A 92 8.10 6.83 -1.90
N LEU A 93 8.78 7.36 -0.86
CA LEU A 93 8.78 6.71 0.45
C LEU A 93 7.38 6.68 1.08
N VAL A 94 6.63 7.79 0.96
CA VAL A 94 5.24 7.84 1.42
C VAL A 94 4.38 6.86 0.62
N ALA A 95 4.59 6.75 -0.69
CA ALA A 95 3.90 5.79 -1.56
C ALA A 95 4.04 4.35 -1.05
N TRP A 96 5.26 3.94 -0.64
CA TRP A 96 5.47 2.61 -0.04
C TRP A 96 4.62 2.37 1.20
N TYR A 97 4.52 3.37 2.10
CA TYR A 97 3.66 3.26 3.28
C TYR A 97 2.18 3.23 2.91
N THR A 98 1.72 4.13 2.04
CA THR A 98 0.30 4.22 1.65
C THR A 98 -0.16 3.00 0.88
N TYR A 99 0.65 2.49 -0.06
CA TYR A 99 0.40 1.26 -0.79
C TYR A 99 0.29 0.05 0.15
N THR A 100 1.25 -0.08 1.08
CA THR A 100 1.23 -1.19 2.05
C THR A 100 -0.01 -1.11 2.94
N SER A 101 -0.33 0.06 3.49
CA SER A 101 -1.53 0.25 4.30
C SER A 101 -2.81 0.01 3.50
N LEU A 102 -2.85 0.38 2.21
CA LEU A 102 -3.97 0.11 1.32
C LEU A 102 -4.22 -1.39 1.17
N VAL A 103 -3.18 -2.14 0.77
CA VAL A 103 -3.28 -3.60 0.53
C VAL A 103 -3.67 -4.36 1.79
N TRP A 104 -3.06 -4.05 2.94
CA TRP A 104 -3.38 -4.73 4.19
C TRP A 104 -4.75 -4.32 4.77
N SER A 105 -5.23 -3.11 4.50
CA SER A 105 -6.59 -2.68 4.85
C SER A 105 -7.64 -3.42 4.01
N LEU A 106 -7.38 -3.62 2.70
CA LEU A 106 -8.24 -4.42 1.83
C LEU A 106 -8.33 -5.88 2.33
N LYS A 107 -7.20 -6.50 2.69
CA LYS A 107 -7.17 -7.83 3.32
C LYS A 107 -7.97 -7.85 4.63
N ALA A 108 -7.88 -6.80 5.45
CA ALA A 108 -8.66 -6.69 6.68
C ALA A 108 -10.17 -6.66 6.40
N CYS A 109 -10.62 -5.90 5.38
CA CYS A 109 -12.03 -5.90 4.95
C CYS A 109 -12.53 -7.31 4.59
N VAL A 110 -11.73 -8.06 3.82
CA VAL A 110 -12.07 -9.43 3.43
C VAL A 110 -12.07 -10.37 4.64
N LEU A 111 -11.10 -10.24 5.55
CA LEU A 111 -11.06 -11.05 6.78
C LEU A 111 -12.25 -10.77 7.70
N PHE A 112 -12.69 -9.52 7.85
CA PHE A 112 -13.90 -9.20 8.61
C PHE A 112 -15.15 -9.85 7.98
N PHE A 113 -15.25 -9.82 6.65
CA PHE A 113 -16.32 -10.51 5.92
C PHE A 113 -16.28 -12.03 6.16
N LEU A 114 -15.10 -12.66 6.02
CA LEU A 114 -14.91 -14.09 6.28
C LEU A 114 -15.19 -14.46 7.73
N ASN A 115 -14.82 -13.61 8.69
CA ASN A 115 -15.08 -13.83 10.11
C ASN A 115 -16.58 -13.89 10.39
N ARG A 116 -17.38 -13.07 9.71
CA ARG A 116 -18.84 -13.10 9.80
C ARG A 116 -19.44 -14.34 9.13
N LEU A 117 -18.96 -14.69 7.94
CA LEU A 117 -19.47 -15.84 7.18
C LEU A 117 -19.18 -17.17 7.90
N THR A 118 -18.02 -17.27 8.52
CA THR A 118 -17.55 -18.49 9.20
C THR A 118 -18.04 -18.62 10.64
N PHE A 119 -18.86 -17.69 11.13
CA PHE A 119 -19.31 -17.71 12.51
C PHE A 119 -20.05 -19.02 12.85
N GLY A 120 -19.62 -19.69 13.92
CA GLY A 120 -20.18 -20.99 14.34
C GLY A 120 -19.59 -22.22 13.64
N LEU A 121 -18.68 -22.05 12.68
CA LEU A 121 -17.99 -23.15 12.00
C LEU A 121 -16.59 -23.40 12.59
N PRO A 122 -16.04 -24.62 12.53
CA PRO A 122 -14.68 -24.91 13.01
C PRO A 122 -13.60 -24.04 12.35
N VAL A 123 -13.80 -23.68 11.08
CA VAL A 123 -12.89 -22.80 10.31
C VAL A 123 -12.82 -21.37 10.86
N HIS A 124 -13.74 -20.97 11.75
CA HIS A 124 -13.72 -19.65 12.38
C HIS A 124 -12.42 -19.38 13.16
N ASN A 125 -11.88 -20.40 13.84
CA ASN A 125 -10.60 -20.28 14.55
C ASN A 125 -9.43 -20.04 13.60
N TYR A 126 -9.49 -20.62 12.40
CA TYR A 126 -8.50 -20.37 11.34
C TYR A 126 -8.57 -18.91 10.85
N VAL A 127 -9.77 -18.35 10.65
CA VAL A 127 -9.93 -16.93 10.28
C VAL A 127 -9.36 -15.99 11.35
N LYS A 128 -9.53 -16.31 12.65
CA LYS A 128 -8.91 -15.54 13.74
C LYS A 128 -7.39 -15.62 13.71
N ALA A 129 -6.82 -16.80 13.44
CA ALA A 129 -5.38 -16.96 13.26
C ALA A 129 -4.85 -16.14 12.07
N LEU A 130 -5.59 -16.10 10.95
CA LEU A 130 -5.25 -15.25 9.80
C LEU A 130 -5.31 -13.76 10.14
N ALA A 131 -6.23 -13.33 11.00
CA ALA A 131 -6.28 -11.95 11.47
C ALA A 131 -5.00 -11.55 12.23
N VAL A 132 -4.48 -12.44 13.07
CA VAL A 132 -3.19 -12.24 13.77
C VAL A 132 -2.03 -12.22 12.77
N LEU A 133 -1.98 -13.21 11.85
CA LEU A 133 -0.95 -13.27 10.81
C LEU A 133 -0.93 -12.01 9.92
N ARG A 134 -2.11 -11.46 9.61
CA ARG A 134 -2.24 -10.20 8.86
C ARG A 134 -1.61 -9.03 9.61
N ILE A 135 -1.83 -8.93 10.93
CA ILE A 135 -1.21 -7.86 11.74
C ILE A 135 0.31 -8.04 11.81
N LEU A 136 0.78 -9.27 12.03
CA LEU A 136 2.22 -9.57 12.08
C LEU A 136 2.92 -9.27 10.76
N SER A 137 2.34 -9.71 9.64
CA SER A 137 2.88 -9.43 8.29
C SER A 137 2.87 -7.95 7.97
N TYR A 138 1.82 -7.20 8.33
CA TYR A 138 1.78 -5.74 8.16
C TYR A 138 2.94 -5.08 8.90
N THR A 139 3.09 -5.40 10.18
CA THR A 139 4.17 -4.85 11.02
C THR A 139 5.54 -5.19 10.46
N ALA A 140 5.75 -6.42 9.96
CA ALA A 140 7.01 -6.82 9.33
C ALA A 140 7.34 -5.97 8.08
N VAL A 141 6.35 -5.69 7.22
CA VAL A 141 6.55 -4.83 6.05
C VAL A 141 6.85 -3.40 6.47
N ILE A 142 6.10 -2.83 7.41
CA ILE A 142 6.33 -1.45 7.90
C ILE A 142 7.72 -1.31 8.54
N LEU A 143 8.13 -2.29 9.33
CA LEU A 143 9.48 -2.32 9.90
C LEU A 143 10.54 -2.46 8.82
N THR A 144 10.30 -3.26 7.78
CA THR A 144 11.22 -3.35 6.64
C THR A 144 11.37 -1.98 5.97
N ILE A 145 10.27 -1.34 5.57
CA ILE A 145 10.31 -0.01 4.94
C ILE A 145 11.07 1.01 5.80
N THR A 146 10.87 0.96 7.13
CA THR A 146 11.47 1.93 8.06
C THR A 146 12.94 1.63 8.35
N CYS A 147 13.32 0.37 8.51
CA CYS A 147 14.64 -0.06 8.99
C CYS A 147 15.59 -0.48 7.86
N SER A 148 15.10 -0.67 6.62
CA SER A 148 15.91 -1.08 5.46
C SER A 148 17.02 -0.09 5.10
N CYS A 149 16.89 1.17 5.50
CA CYS A 149 17.89 2.21 5.23
C CYS A 149 18.09 3.09 6.46
N TYR A 150 19.31 3.08 7.01
CA TYR A 150 19.72 3.89 8.14
C TYR A 150 21.03 4.65 7.82
N PRO A 151 21.10 5.97 8.08
CA PRO A 151 20.05 6.86 8.60
C PRO A 151 18.92 7.12 7.59
N ILE A 152 17.69 7.31 8.07
CA ILE A 152 16.46 7.36 7.24
C ILE A 152 16.51 8.44 6.15
N GLN A 153 17.29 9.50 6.36
CA GLN A 153 17.48 10.61 5.42
C GLN A 153 18.10 10.16 4.10
N LEU A 154 18.81 9.03 4.08
CA LEU A 154 19.38 8.47 2.86
C LEU A 154 18.31 7.96 1.88
N ASN A 155 17.08 7.71 2.33
CA ASN A 155 15.98 7.33 1.44
C ASN A 155 15.64 8.43 0.41
N TRP A 156 15.92 9.70 0.74
CA TRP A 156 15.67 10.85 -0.14
C TRP A 156 16.91 11.69 -0.43
N ALA A 157 18.09 11.19 -0.05
CA ALA A 157 19.35 11.88 -0.33
C ALA A 157 19.66 11.85 -1.83
N VAL A 158 20.28 12.93 -2.31
CA VAL A 158 20.71 13.10 -3.71
C VAL A 158 22.23 13.28 -3.80
N SER A 159 22.85 13.98 -2.83
CA SER A 159 24.29 14.19 -2.75
C SER A 159 24.78 14.14 -1.28
N PRO A 160 25.78 13.30 -0.95
CA PRO A 160 26.39 12.27 -1.79
C PRO A 160 25.37 11.20 -2.20
N HIS A 161 25.61 10.51 -3.33
CA HIS A 161 24.66 9.53 -3.86
C HIS A 161 24.49 8.37 -2.87
N PRO A 162 23.25 8.07 -2.43
CA PRO A 162 23.00 7.05 -1.42
C PRO A 162 23.28 5.62 -1.95
N PRO A 163 23.51 4.65 -1.06
CA PRO A 163 23.73 3.27 -1.45
C PRO A 163 22.48 2.67 -2.11
N ARG A 164 22.69 1.69 -3.02
CA ARG A 164 21.61 1.07 -3.80
C ARG A 164 20.47 0.49 -2.97
N GLN A 165 20.74 0.06 -1.75
CA GLN A 165 19.71 -0.44 -0.82
C GLN A 165 18.65 0.63 -0.49
N CYS A 166 19.05 1.91 -0.43
CA CYS A 166 18.18 3.04 -0.08
C CYS A 166 17.47 3.66 -1.29
N THR A 167 18.04 3.53 -2.49
CA THR A 167 17.44 4.02 -3.74
C THR A 167 16.50 3.00 -4.36
N LEU A 168 16.99 1.78 -4.65
CA LEU A 168 16.21 0.75 -5.35
C LEU A 168 15.16 0.10 -4.46
N ARG A 169 15.41 0.07 -3.14
CA ARG A 169 14.48 -0.47 -2.12
C ARG A 169 13.96 -1.88 -2.44
N ALA A 170 14.77 -2.71 -3.10
CA ALA A 170 14.38 -4.06 -3.53
C ALA A 170 13.88 -4.93 -2.35
N GLN A 171 14.40 -4.70 -1.15
CA GLN A 171 13.96 -5.34 0.09
C GLN A 171 12.46 -5.12 0.35
N ASN A 172 11.96 -3.89 0.17
CA ASN A 172 10.54 -3.56 0.31
C ASN A 172 9.71 -4.36 -0.69
N MET A 173 10.16 -4.45 -1.94
CA MET A 173 9.48 -5.21 -2.98
C MET A 173 9.40 -6.70 -2.63
N TYR A 174 10.53 -7.32 -2.25
CA TYR A 174 10.56 -8.74 -1.90
C TYR A 174 9.70 -9.05 -0.68
N VAL A 175 9.86 -8.32 0.43
CA VAL A 175 9.11 -8.60 1.66
C VAL A 175 7.61 -8.37 1.47
N THR A 176 7.24 -7.26 0.84
CA THR A 176 5.83 -6.94 0.57
C THR A 176 5.19 -7.97 -0.35
N THR A 177 5.85 -8.34 -1.45
CA THR A 177 5.29 -9.29 -2.43
C THR A 177 5.13 -10.68 -1.83
N ASN A 178 6.15 -11.21 -1.16
CA ASN A 178 6.09 -12.54 -0.57
C ASN A 178 5.00 -12.63 0.51
N LEU A 179 4.97 -11.67 1.44
CA LEU A 179 3.93 -11.65 2.49
C LEU A 179 2.54 -11.42 1.91
N ASN A 180 2.42 -10.61 0.85
CA ASN A 180 1.15 -10.41 0.16
C ASN A 180 0.62 -11.73 -0.43
N VAL A 181 1.44 -12.42 -1.23
CA VAL A 181 1.07 -13.69 -1.88
C VAL A 181 0.75 -14.77 -0.85
N LEU A 182 1.56 -14.91 0.20
CA LEU A 182 1.34 -15.91 1.25
C LEU A 182 0.04 -15.65 2.02
N THR A 183 -0.24 -14.39 2.37
CA THR A 183 -1.48 -14.05 3.08
C THR A 183 -2.72 -14.21 2.20
N ASP A 184 -2.64 -13.88 0.91
CA ASP A 184 -3.75 -14.10 -0.03
C ASP A 184 -4.03 -15.59 -0.23
N GLY A 185 -2.99 -16.39 -0.45
CA GLY A 185 -3.13 -17.85 -0.58
C GLY A 185 -3.79 -18.47 0.65
N ALA A 186 -3.40 -18.03 1.85
CA ALA A 186 -3.99 -18.50 3.10
C ALA A 186 -5.46 -18.06 3.25
N MET A 187 -5.82 -16.85 2.81
CA MET A 187 -7.20 -16.37 2.82
C MET A 187 -8.09 -17.09 1.80
N LEU A 188 -7.56 -17.42 0.62
CA LEU A 188 -8.27 -18.20 -0.41
C LEU A 188 -8.52 -19.65 0.01
N ALA A 189 -7.75 -20.18 0.96
CA ALA A 189 -7.96 -21.51 1.52
C ALA A 189 -9.14 -21.59 2.50
N VAL A 190 -9.66 -20.45 3.01
CA VAL A 190 -10.78 -20.42 3.96
C VAL A 190 -12.08 -21.05 3.42
N PRO A 191 -12.53 -20.76 2.17
CA PRO A 191 -13.75 -21.37 1.64
C PRO A 191 -13.60 -22.82 1.18
N VAL A 192 -12.38 -23.36 1.02
CA VAL A 192 -12.16 -24.73 0.50
C VAL A 192 -12.84 -25.81 1.36
N PRO A 193 -12.78 -25.77 2.71
CA PRO A 193 -13.47 -26.74 3.56
C PRO A 193 -14.99 -26.51 3.70
N LEU A 194 -15.53 -25.45 3.09
CA LEU A 194 -16.97 -25.13 3.09
C LEU A 194 -17.69 -25.65 1.84
N LEU A 195 -16.94 -26.05 0.81
CA LEU A 195 -17.41 -26.74 -0.38
C LEU A 195 -17.41 -28.26 -0.14
#